data_AF-A0A1H2QIV5-F1
#
_entry.id   AF-A0A1H2QIV5-F1
#
_cell.length_a   1.000
_cell.length_b   1.000
_cell.length_c   1.000
_cell.angle_alpha   90.00
_cell.angle_beta   90.00
_cell.angle_gamma   90.00
#
_symmetry.space_group_name_H-M   'P 1'
#
loop_
_entity.id
_entity.type
_entity.pdbx_description
1 polymer ?
#
loop_
_entity_poly.entity_id
_entity_poly.type
_entity_poly.pdbx_seq_one_letter_code
_entity_poly.pdbx_strand_id
1 'polypeptide(L)' 'MYDSLRSVKIISIILIALGIVFFLLEFAAAGSISILGLVLFMIGFGLNSLMRAVRYELEKLRLENAELRRQIQEKWK' A
#
# COMPACT_ATOMS: atom_id res chain seq x y z
N MET A 1 -9.41 -3.67 10.69
CA MET A 1 -8.58 -4.13 9.56
C MET A 1 -8.75 -3.26 8.31
N TYR A 2 -9.98 -2.97 7.87
CA TYR A 2 -10.20 -2.07 6.73
C TYR A 2 -9.71 -0.64 6.98
N ASP A 3 -9.93 -0.11 8.20
CA ASP A 3 -9.43 1.21 8.60
C ASP A 3 -7.91 1.28 8.65
N SER A 4 -7.26 0.21 9.12
CA SER A 4 -5.81 0.06 9.14
C SER A 4 -5.22 0.13 7.72
N LEU A 5 -5.84 -0.56 6.75
CA LEU A 5 -5.46 -0.51 5.32
C LEU A 5 -5.78 0.83 4.65
N ARG A 6 -6.66 1.65 5.24
CA ARG A 6 -6.94 3.00 4.76
C ARG A 6 -5.86 3.96 5.27
N SER A 7 -5.55 3.88 6.57
CA SER A 7 -4.52 4.70 7.21
C SER A 7 -3.14 4.47 6.61
N VAL A 8 -2.73 3.21 6.41
CA VAL A 8 -1.41 2.92 5.81
C VAL A 8 -1.33 3.42 4.36
N LYS A 9 -2.45 3.52 3.63
CA LYS A 9 -2.47 4.03 2.24
C LYS A 9 -2.19 5.53 2.26
N ILE A 10 -2.84 6.24 3.17
CA ILE A 10 -2.65 7.67 3.35
C ILE A 10 -1.20 7.96 3.77
N ILE A 11 -0.67 7.22 4.74
CA ILE A 11 0.73 7.35 5.18
C ILE A 11 1.70 7.10 4.04
N SER A 12 1.49 6.04 3.25
CA SER A 12 2.31 5.73 2.07
C SER A 12 2.33 6.88 1.06
N ILE A 13 1.16 7.47 0.75
CA ILE A 13 1.06 8.61 -0.18
C ILE A 13 1.80 9.83 0.37
N ILE A 14 1.65 10.11 1.67
CA ILE A 14 2.35 11.22 2.34
C ILE A 14 3.87 11.04 2.25
N LEU A 15 4.38 9.82 2.51
CA LEU A 15 5.80 9.51 2.43
C LEU A 15 6.36 9.66 1.01
N ILE A 16 5.62 9.20 0.00
CA ILE A 16 6.00 9.38 -1.41
C ILE A 16 6.06 10.88 -1.75
N ALA A 17 5.03 11.63 -1.40
CA ALA A 17 4.97 13.06 -1.67
C ALA A 17 6.11 13.83 -0.98
N LEU A 18 6.36 13.55 0.30
CA LEU A 18 7.48 14.13 1.04
C LEU A 18 8.83 13.76 0.42
N GLY A 19 9.03 12.50 0.04
CA GLY A 19 10.25 12.06 -0.63
C GLY A 19 10.53 12.83 -1.92
N ILE A 20 9.50 13.05 -2.74
CA ILE A 20 9.59 13.85 -3.97
C ILE A 20 9.89 15.31 -3.66
N VAL A 21 9.22 15.90 -2.66
CA VAL A 21 9.44 17.29 -2.26
C VAL A 21 10.89 17.49 -1.78
N PHE A 22 11.39 16.63 -0.91
CA PHE A 22 12.79 16.69 -0.45
C PHE A 22 13.78 16.51 -1.59
N PHE A 23 13.51 15.57 -2.50
CA PHE A 23 14.33 15.36 -3.69
C PHE A 23 14.41 16.63 -4.55
N LEU A 24 13.27 17.26 -4.86
CA LEU A 24 13.23 18.48 -5.67
C LEU A 24 13.90 19.67 -4.99
N LEU A 25 13.69 19.82 -3.67
CA LEU A 25 14.31 20.89 -2.89
C LEU A 25 15.83 20.76 -2.87
N GLU A 26 16.36 19.56 -2.59
CA GLU A 26 17.81 19.34 -2.54
C GLU A 26 18.45 19.44 -3.92
N PHE A 27 17.75 18.94 -4.95
CA PHE A 27 18.20 19.08 -6.33
C PHE A 27 18.28 20.56 -6.76
N ALA A 28 17.29 21.37 -6.39
CA ALA A 28 17.28 22.80 -6.70
C ALA A 28 18.32 23.59 -5.88
N ALA A 29 18.57 23.20 -4.62
CA ALA A 29 19.46 23.93 -3.73
C ALA A 29 20.95 23.56 -3.92
N ALA A 30 21.24 22.28 -4.13
CA ALA A 30 22.61 21.75 -4.13
C ALA A 30 22.99 21.04 -5.44
N GLY A 31 22.06 20.84 -6.39
CA GLY A 31 22.31 20.08 -7.62
C GLY A 31 22.57 18.59 -7.38
N SER A 32 22.29 18.09 -6.17
CA SER A 32 22.55 16.72 -5.74
C SER A 32 21.27 15.93 -5.51
N ILE A 33 21.41 14.61 -5.42
CA ILE A 33 20.31 13.71 -5.12
C ILE A 33 20.13 13.61 -3.60
N SER A 34 18.91 13.85 -3.13
CA SER A 34 18.56 13.65 -1.73
C SER A 34 18.50 12.17 -1.37
N ILE A 35 19.46 11.70 -0.56
CA ILE A 35 19.42 10.34 0.02
C ILE A 35 18.18 10.19 0.92
N LEU A 36 17.88 11.20 1.73
CA LEU A 36 16.69 11.20 2.59
C LEU A 36 15.39 11.18 1.77
N GLY A 37 15.32 11.99 0.71
CA GLY A 37 14.18 11.98 -0.22
C GLY A 37 13.98 10.62 -0.88
N LEU A 38 15.06 9.97 -1.32
CA LEU A 38 15.03 8.62 -1.87
C LEU A 38 14.57 7.57 -0.85
N VAL A 39 15.07 7.62 0.39
CA VAL A 39 14.66 6.68 1.45
C VAL A 39 13.18 6.83 1.75
N LEU A 40 12.68 8.06 1.90
CA LEU A 40 11.25 8.33 2.12
C LEU A 40 10.39 7.81 0.97
N PHE A 41 10.83 8.06 -0.27
CA PHE A 41 10.16 7.57 -1.46
C PHE A 41 10.11 6.03 -1.49
N MET A 42 11.23 5.35 -1.22
CA MET A 42 11.30 3.89 -1.20
C MET A 42 10.42 3.27 -0.11
N ILE A 43 10.40 3.83 1.10
CA ILE A 43 9.51 3.37 2.17
C ILE A 43 8.05 3.56 1.78
N GLY A 44 7.70 4.75 1.27
CA GLY A 44 6.35 5.06 0.83
C GLY A 44 5.89 4.11 -0.29
N PHE A 45 6.75 3.86 -1.27
CA PHE A 45 6.48 2.91 -2.37
C PHE A 45 6.33 1.47 -1.86
N GLY A 46 7.22 1.02 -0.98
CA GLY A 46 7.17 -0.32 -0.38
C GLY A 46 5.86 -0.56 0.39
N LEU A 47 5.44 0.41 1.22
CA LEU A 47 4.17 0.35 1.93
C LEU A 47 2.97 0.29 0.98
N ASN A 48 3.01 1.03 -0.14
CA ASN A 48 1.96 0.98 -1.16
C ASN A 48 1.87 -0.41 -1.82
N SER A 49 3.02 -0.99 -2.15
CA SER A 49 3.11 -2.31 -2.78
C SER A 49 2.58 -3.41 -1.85
N LEU A 50 3.01 -3.40 -0.59
CA LEU A 50 2.53 -4.34 0.42
C LEU A 50 1.01 -4.21 0.64
N MET A 51 0.49 -2.99 0.68
CA MET A 51 -0.95 -2.76 0.76
C MET A 51 -1.70 -3.42 -0.41
N ARG A 52 -1.18 -3.29 -1.63
CA ARG A 52 -1.77 -3.90 -2.82
C ARG A 52 -1.79 -5.42 -2.71
N ALA A 53 -0.69 -6.02 -2.29
CA ALA A 53 -0.60 -7.47 -2.07
C ALA A 53 -1.62 -7.94 -1.02
N VAL A 54 -1.69 -7.27 0.13
CA VAL A 54 -2.64 -7.61 1.21
C VAL A 54 -4.09 -7.47 0.75
N ARG A 55 -4.42 -6.44 -0.03
CA ARG A 55 -5.77 -6.27 -0.60
C ARG A 55 -6.13 -7.40 -1.56
N TYR A 56 -5.19 -7.81 -2.40
CA TYR A 56 -5.38 -8.92 -3.33
C TYR A 56 -5.64 -10.24 -2.61
N GLU A 57 -4.85 -10.56 -1.59
CA GLU A 57 -5.05 -11.77 -0.77
C GLU A 57 -6.38 -11.73 -0.02
N LEU A 58 -6.78 -10.57 0.52
CA LEU A 58 -8.08 -10.39 1.16
C LEU A 58 -9.24 -10.63 0.22
N GLU A 59 -9.13 -10.17 -1.03
CA GLU A 59 -10.15 -10.35 -2.05
C GLU A 59 -10.26 -11.81 -2.48
N LYS A 60 -9.12 -12.50 -2.62
CA LYS A 60 -9.09 -13.95 -2.85
C LYS A 60 -9.77 -14.73 -1.71
N LEU A 61 -9.43 -14.45 -0.46
CA LEU A 61 -10.04 -15.09 0.71
C LEU A 61 -11.55 -14.83 0.82
N ARG A 62 -12.01 -13.67 0.35
CA ARG A 62 -13.45 -13.34 0.30
C ARG A 62 -14.18 -14.18 -0.73
N LEU A 63 -13.57 -14.40 -1.90
CA LEU A 63 -14.14 -15.25 -2.95
C LEU A 63 -14.20 -16.71 -2.49
N GLU A 64 -13.12 -17.22 -1.90
CA GLU A 64 -13.07 -18.59 -1.37
C GLU A 64 -14.12 -18.81 -0.27
N ASN A 65 -14.29 -17.87 0.66
CA ASN A 65 -15.34 -17.95 1.68
C ASN A 65 -16.76 -17.91 1.08
N ALA A 66 -16.98 -17.12 0.03
CA ALA A 66 -18.28 -17.05 -0.64
C ALA A 66 -18.61 -18.39 -1.34
N GLU A 67 -17.60 -19.01 -1.96
CA GLU A 67 -17.72 -20.31 -2.61
C GLU A 67 -17.94 -21.45 -1.61
N LEU A 68 -17.20 -21.45 -0.49
CA LEU A 68 -17.43 -22.38 0.61
C LEU A 68 -18.85 -22.24 1.19
N ARG A 69 -19.34 -21.02 1.37
CA ARG A 69 -20.72 -20.78 1.84
C ARG A 69 -21.76 -21.34 0.87
N ARG A 70 -21.54 -21.23 -0.44
CA ARG A 70 -22.43 -21.81 -1.47
C ARG A 70 -22.42 -23.34 -1.41
N GLN A 71 -21.24 -23.96 -1.36
CA GLN A 71 -21.14 -25.42 -1.27
C GLN A 71 -21.79 -25.97 0.00
N ILE A 72 -21.65 -25.29 1.13
CA ILE A 72 -22.35 -25.68 2.37
C ILE A 72 -23.86 -25.58 2.16
N GLN A 73 -24.37 -24.48 1.61
CA GLN A 73 -25.81 -24.34 1.36
C GLN A 73 -26.36 -25.41 0.40
N GLU A 74 -25.60 -25.81 -0.62
CA GLU A 74 -26.00 -26.89 -1.55
C GLU A 74 -25.97 -28.27 -0.90
N LYS A 75 -25.02 -28.51 0.02
CA LYS A 75 -24.86 -29.81 0.69
C LYS A 75 -25.90 -30.06 1.80
N TRP A 76 -26.50 -29.00 2.34
CA TRP A 76 -27.53 -29.05 3.39
C TRP A 76 -28.96 -28.81 2.85
N LYS A 77 -29.13 -28.87 1.52
CA LYS A 77 -30.42 -28.74 0.83
C LYS A 77 -30.82 -30.08 0.22
#